data_AF-A0A7X6RF90-F1
#
_entry.id   AF-A0A7X6RF90-F1
#
_cell.length_a   1.000
_cell.length_b   1.000
_cell.length_c   1.000
_cell.angle_alpha   90.00
_cell.angle_beta   90.00
_cell.angle_gamma   90.00
#
_symmetry.space_group_name_H-M   'P 1'
#
loop_
_entity.id
_entity.type
_entity.pdbx_description
1 polymer ?
#
loop_
_entity_poly.entity_id
_entity_poly.type
_entity_poly.pdbx_seq_one_letter_code
_entity_poly.pdbx_strand_id
1 'polypeptide(L)'
;MADLVGTVEHEIGTPVTMIEMELPCGQVGFTRLTDAEAVIAVSPRCTTWQHTVAHELGHLVLGHRHGGVEIAPPPPGGYAMWAALQRELEHESAVNELEAEVFAARVLEMLPRCGESRGHVRWKDALG
;
A
#
# COMPACT_ATOMS: atom_id res chain seq x y z
N MET A 1 15.70 -1.14 3.32
CA MET A 1 14.70 -0.36 2.57
C MET A 1 14.98 -0.33 1.07
N ALA A 2 16.13 0.16 0.59
CA ALA A 2 16.44 0.11 -0.85
C ALA A 2 16.33 -1.30 -1.45
N ASP A 3 16.71 -2.32 -0.68
CA ASP A 3 16.59 -3.74 -1.06
C ASP A 3 15.14 -4.25 -1.12
N LEU A 4 14.25 -3.69 -0.29
CA LEU A 4 12.83 -4.05 -0.27
C LEU A 4 12.10 -3.45 -1.48
N VAL A 5 12.33 -2.16 -1.77
CA VAL A 5 11.70 -1.48 -2.92
C VAL A 5 12.09 -2.18 -4.22
N GLY A 6 13.37 -2.48 -4.42
CA GLY A 6 13.81 -3.22 -5.62
C GLY A 6 13.22 -4.62 -5.74
N THR A 7 12.93 -5.28 -4.61
CA THR A 7 12.24 -6.57 -4.60
C THR A 7 10.77 -6.42 -5.00
N VAL A 8 10.09 -5.40 -4.48
CA VAL A 8 8.70 -5.10 -4.86
C VAL A 8 8.61 -4.72 -6.32
N GLU A 9 9.52 -3.90 -6.84
CA GLU A 9 9.59 -3.55 -8.27
C GLU A 9 9.73 -4.79 -9.17
N HIS A 10 10.51 -5.77 -8.73
CA HIS A 10 10.66 -7.04 -9.44
C HIS A 10 9.37 -7.85 -9.43
N GLU A 11 8.68 -7.92 -8.29
CA GLU A 11 7.44 -8.67 -8.11
C GLU A 11 6.29 -8.08 -8.92
N ILE A 12 6.10 -6.75 -8.86
CA ILE A 12 5.00 -6.07 -9.57
C ILE A 12 5.35 -5.76 -11.04
N GLY A 13 6.57 -6.03 -11.46
CA GLY A 13 7.08 -5.78 -12.81
C GLY A 13 7.11 -4.30 -13.23
N THR A 14 6.91 -3.38 -12.27
CA THR A 14 6.74 -1.94 -12.51
C THR A 14 7.65 -1.15 -11.56
N PRO A 15 8.43 -0.16 -12.07
CA PRO A 15 9.25 0.69 -11.22
C PRO A 15 8.40 1.49 -10.22
N VAL A 16 8.90 1.62 -8.99
CA VAL A 16 8.22 2.31 -7.89
C VAL A 16 8.84 3.69 -7.71
N THR A 17 8.06 4.72 -7.98
CA THR A 17 8.46 6.11 -7.71
C THR A 17 7.96 6.54 -6.33
N MET A 18 8.88 6.88 -5.43
CA MET A 18 8.55 7.48 -4.14
C MET A 18 8.59 9.00 -4.23
N ILE A 19 7.52 9.66 -3.78
CA ILE A 19 7.43 11.13 -3.73
C ILE A 19 6.94 11.60 -2.37
N GLU A 20 7.38 12.78 -1.95
CA GLU A 20 6.77 13.50 -0.83
C GLU A 20 5.67 14.41 -1.37
N MET A 21 4.49 14.38 -0.74
CA MET A 21 3.33 15.15 -1.17
C MET A 21 2.45 15.53 0.02
N GLU A 22 1.85 16.72 0.00
CA GLU A 22 0.78 17.05 0.94
C GLU A 22 -0.47 16.24 0.61
N LEU A 23 -0.86 15.34 1.52
CA LEU A 23 -2.01 14.44 1.37
C LEU A 23 -3.27 15.01 2.07
N PRO A 24 -4.48 14.57 1.68
CA PRO A 24 -5.72 14.93 2.37
C PRO A 24 -5.68 14.64 3.87
N CYS A 25 -6.52 15.36 4.63
CA CYS A 25 -6.63 15.14 6.07
C CYS A 25 -6.97 13.67 6.37
N GLY A 26 -6.19 13.04 7.25
CA GLY A 26 -6.34 11.63 7.62
C GLY A 26 -5.49 10.67 6.80
N GLN A 27 -4.75 11.12 5.78
CA GLN A 27 -3.82 10.29 5.02
C GLN A 27 -2.36 10.67 5.30
N VAL A 28 -1.52 9.67 5.55
CA VAL A 28 -0.07 9.82 5.74
C VAL A 28 0.76 9.12 4.67
N GLY A 29 0.13 8.21 3.93
CA GLY A 29 0.64 7.52 2.76
C GLY A 29 -0.47 7.34 1.72
N PHE A 30 -0.07 7.13 0.47
CA PHE A 30 -0.96 6.78 -0.62
C PHE A 30 -0.18 6.04 -1.69
N THR A 31 -0.77 4.99 -2.23
CA THR A 31 -0.22 4.21 -3.33
C THR A 31 -1.08 4.31 -4.56
N ARG A 32 -0.47 4.28 -5.74
CA ARG A 32 -1.18 4.11 -7.01
C ARG A 32 -0.41 3.14 -7.89
N LEU A 33 -1.11 2.12 -8.37
CA LEU A 33 -0.60 1.17 -9.35
C LEU A 33 -1.44 1.24 -10.62
N THR A 34 -0.76 1.39 -11.75
CA THR A 34 -1.32 1.29 -13.09
C THR A 34 -0.38 0.45 -13.95
N ASP A 35 -0.81 0.08 -15.15
CA ASP A 35 0.03 -0.67 -16.11
C ASP A 35 1.33 0.07 -16.49
N ALA A 36 1.42 1.38 -16.25
CA ALA A 36 2.53 2.22 -16.66
C ALA A 36 3.39 2.76 -15.49
N GLU A 37 2.84 2.79 -14.28
CA GLU A 37 3.49 3.42 -13.13
C GLU A 37 3.02 2.84 -11.79
N ALA A 38 3.97 2.70 -10.87
CA ALA A 38 3.73 2.50 -9.45
C ALA A 38 4.26 3.71 -8.70
N VAL A 39 3.42 4.37 -7.91
CA VAL A 39 3.76 5.57 -7.14
C VAL A 39 3.41 5.36 -5.68
N ILE A 40 4.34 5.70 -4.79
CA ILE A 40 4.09 5.82 -3.35
C ILE A 40 4.29 7.30 -2.98
N ALA A 41 3.23 7.93 -2.52
CA ALA A 41 3.26 9.28 -1.97
C ALA A 41 3.25 9.20 -0.44
N VAL A 42 4.19 9.88 0.22
CA VAL A 42 4.24 9.96 1.69
C VAL A 42 4.12 11.41 2.13
N SER A 43 3.31 11.65 3.16
CA SER A 43 3.21 12.99 3.73
C SER A 43 4.55 13.42 4.35
N PRO A 44 5.02 14.67 4.13
CA PRO A 44 6.22 15.19 4.80
C PRO A 44 6.05 15.28 6.33
N ARG A 45 4.81 15.14 6.83
CA ARG A 45 4.49 15.12 8.27
C ARG A 45 4.42 13.71 8.85
N CYS A 46 4.70 12.68 8.07
CA CYS A 46 4.63 11.29 8.51
C CYS A 46 5.75 10.96 9.51
N THR A 47 5.39 10.73 10.77
CA THR A 47 6.34 10.35 11.84
C THR A 47 6.66 8.86 11.85
N THR A 48 5.81 8.04 11.22
CA THR A 48 5.94 6.57 11.13
C THR A 48 6.42 6.14 9.74
N TRP A 49 7.34 6.89 9.14
CA TRP A 49 7.73 6.77 7.73
C TRP A 49 8.04 5.34 7.27
N GLN A 50 8.85 4.59 8.03
CA GLN A 50 9.22 3.21 7.66
C GLN A 50 8.01 2.27 7.61
N HIS A 51 7.10 2.43 8.56
CA HIS A 51 5.87 1.65 8.63
C HIS A 51 4.90 2.03 7.52
N THR A 52 4.71 3.34 7.31
CA THR A 52 3.87 3.84 6.22
C THR A 52 4.38 3.35 4.87
N VAL A 53 5.69 3.43 4.59
CA VAL A 53 6.24 2.91 3.34
C VAL A 53 6.06 1.39 3.23
N ALA A 54 6.26 0.63 4.29
CA ALA A 54 6.03 -0.82 4.27
C ALA A 54 4.55 -1.17 4.01
N HIS A 55 3.62 -0.38 4.57
CA HIS A 55 2.17 -0.50 4.35
C HIS A 55 1.81 -0.22 2.89
N GLU A 56 2.31 0.89 2.33
CA GLU A 56 2.12 1.25 0.92
C GLU A 56 2.71 0.22 -0.06
N LEU A 57 3.87 -0.35 0.28
CA LEU A 57 4.44 -1.47 -0.48
C LEU A 57 3.55 -2.72 -0.41
N GLY A 58 2.88 -2.96 0.71
CA GLY A 58 1.90 -4.04 0.85
C GLY A 58 0.76 -3.92 -0.15
N HIS A 59 0.25 -2.70 -0.36
CA HIS A 59 -0.76 -2.44 -1.39
C HIS A 59 -0.30 -2.79 -2.79
N LEU A 60 0.95 -2.43 -3.15
CA LEU A 60 1.51 -2.79 -4.44
C LEU A 60 1.64 -4.30 -4.63
N VAL A 61 2.23 -4.98 -3.65
CA VAL A 61 2.50 -6.43 -3.73
C VAL A 61 1.21 -7.25 -3.78
N LEU A 62 0.22 -6.87 -2.98
CA LEU A 62 -1.06 -7.59 -2.90
C LEU A 62 -2.05 -7.17 -4.01
N GLY A 63 -1.68 -6.21 -4.86
CA GLY A 63 -2.52 -5.75 -5.96
C GLY A 63 -3.76 -4.98 -5.51
N HIS A 64 -3.71 -4.34 -4.34
CA HIS A 64 -4.81 -3.52 -3.83
C HIS A 64 -4.97 -2.28 -4.71
N ARG A 65 -6.23 -1.92 -5.00
CA ARG A 65 -6.55 -0.73 -5.78
C ARG A 65 -6.92 0.40 -4.84
N HIS A 66 -6.04 1.40 -4.74
CA HIS A 66 -6.33 2.67 -4.07
C HIS A 66 -7.06 3.61 -5.01
N GLY A 67 -8.12 4.20 -4.47
CA GLY A 67 -9.11 4.92 -5.25
C GLY A 67 -10.44 4.29 -4.95
N GLY A 68 -11.05 4.72 -3.84
CA GLY A 68 -12.44 4.40 -3.58
C GLY A 68 -13.22 4.68 -4.85
N VAL A 69 -13.92 3.68 -5.36
CA VAL A 69 -14.89 3.91 -6.42
C VAL A 69 -15.90 4.87 -5.81
N GLU A 70 -15.79 6.16 -6.13
CA GLU A 70 -16.85 7.11 -5.79
C GLU A 70 -18.07 6.67 -6.58
N ILE A 71 -18.91 5.85 -5.94
CA ILE A 71 -20.17 5.44 -6.54
C ILE A 71 -21.06 6.68 -6.51
N ALA A 72 -21.23 7.29 -7.67
CA ALA A 72 -22.14 8.42 -7.83
C ALA A 72 -23.50 8.07 -7.20
N PRO A 73 -24.17 9.04 -6.56
CA PRO A 73 -25.46 8.79 -5.94
C PRO A 73 -26.44 8.18 -6.96
N PRO A 74 -27.25 7.20 -6.56
CA PRO A 74 -28.06 6.45 -7.49
C PRO A 74 -29.21 7.30 -8.03
N PRO A 75 -29.74 6.97 -9.22
CA PRO A 75 -31.02 7.53 -9.66
C PRO A 75 -32.15 7.12 -8.70
N PRO A 76 -33.30 7.82 -8.71
CA PRO A 76 -34.46 7.46 -7.90
C PRO A 76 -34.84 5.98 -8.05
N GLY A 77 -35.03 5.29 -6.94
CA GLY A 77 -35.33 3.84 -6.91
C GLY A 77 -34.10 2.92 -6.87
N GLY A 78 -32.89 3.42 -7.09
CA GLY A 78 -31.64 2.63 -7.07
C GLY A 78 -30.96 2.51 -5.71
N TYR A 79 -31.49 3.13 -4.65
CA TYR A 79 -30.82 3.26 -3.35
C TYR A 79 -30.43 1.94 -2.69
N ALA A 80 -31.29 0.91 -2.77
CA ALA A 80 -31.02 -0.36 -2.12
C ALA A 80 -29.80 -1.07 -2.73
N MET A 81 -29.69 -1.06 -4.07
CA MET A 81 -28.56 -1.64 -4.80
C MET A 81 -27.29 -0.83 -4.56
N TRP A 82 -27.38 0.50 -4.64
CA TRP A 82 -26.24 1.39 -4.37
C TRP A 82 -25.70 1.21 -2.95
N ALA A 83 -26.58 1.13 -1.94
CA ALA A 83 -26.16 0.93 -0.56
C ALA A 83 -25.54 -0.47 -0.34
N ALA A 84 -25.95 -1.48 -1.10
CA ALA A 84 -25.32 -2.80 -1.04
C ALA A 84 -23.91 -2.78 -1.64
N LEU A 85 -23.75 -2.18 -2.83
CA LEU A 85 -22.45 -2.02 -3.50
C LEU A 85 -21.49 -1.18 -2.65
N GLN A 86 -21.98 -0.08 -2.07
CA GLN A 86 -21.20 0.78 -1.19
C GLN A 86 -20.64 0.00 0.01
N ARG A 87 -21.47 -0.83 0.66
CA ARG A 87 -21.01 -1.68 1.78
C ARG A 87 -19.99 -2.73 1.36
N GLU A 88 -20.16 -3.31 0.17
CA GLU A 88 -19.24 -4.32 -0.35
C GLU A 88 -17.87 -3.71 -0.63
N LEU A 89 -17.83 -2.52 -1.25
CA LEU A 89 -16.61 -1.77 -1.49
C LEU A 89 -15.94 -1.28 -0.19
N GLU A 90 -16.74 -0.84 0.80
CA GLU A 90 -16.23 -0.49 2.13
C GLU A 90 -15.62 -1.71 2.84
N HIS A 91 -16.24 -2.89 2.68
CA HIS A 91 -15.72 -4.12 3.25
C HIS A 91 -14.41 -4.55 2.58
N GLU A 92 -14.35 -4.53 1.24
CA GLU A 92 -13.14 -4.81 0.47
C GLU A 92 -12.01 -3.84 0.86
N SER A 93 -12.31 -2.54 0.95
CA SER A 93 -11.33 -1.55 1.40
C SER A 93 -10.82 -1.84 2.80
N ALA A 94 -11.70 -2.22 3.74
CA ALA A 94 -11.27 -2.55 5.10
C ALA A 94 -10.38 -3.80 5.16
N VAL A 95 -10.65 -4.80 4.31
CA VAL A 95 -9.78 -5.98 4.17
C VAL A 95 -8.42 -5.59 3.59
N ASN A 96 -8.41 -4.80 2.51
CA ASN A 96 -7.17 -4.36 1.85
C ASN A 96 -6.25 -3.57 2.80
N GLU A 97 -6.82 -2.70 3.64
CA GLU A 97 -6.07 -1.94 4.66
C GLU A 97 -5.52 -2.84 5.76
N LEU A 98 -6.31 -3.83 6.22
CA LEU A 98 -5.85 -4.79 7.22
C LEU A 98 -4.72 -5.68 6.69
N GLU A 99 -4.83 -6.15 5.45
CA GLU A 99 -3.83 -7.00 4.81
C GLU A 99 -2.51 -6.24 4.59
N ALA A 100 -2.57 -4.98 4.16
CA ALA A 100 -1.39 -4.12 4.05
C ALA A 100 -0.74 -3.82 5.41
N GLU A 101 -1.55 -3.64 6.46
CA GLU A 101 -1.05 -3.47 7.82
C GLU A 101 -0.32 -4.72 8.33
N VAL A 102 -0.89 -5.91 8.09
CA VAL A 102 -0.26 -7.18 8.43
C VAL A 102 1.03 -7.36 7.64
N PHE A 103 1.02 -7.04 6.35
CA PHE A 103 2.22 -7.08 5.51
C PHE A 103 3.32 -6.18 6.09
N ALA A 104 3.01 -4.93 6.42
CA ALA A 104 3.95 -3.98 6.98
C ALA A 104 4.58 -4.49 8.28
N ALA A 105 3.73 -4.97 9.21
CA ALA A 105 4.19 -5.52 10.48
C ALA A 105 5.15 -6.70 10.27
N ARG A 106 4.81 -7.64 9.38
CA ARG A 106 5.64 -8.82 9.10
C ARG A 106 6.96 -8.45 8.44
N VAL A 107 6.94 -7.60 7.43
CA VAL A 107 8.18 -7.17 6.74
C VAL A 107 9.11 -6.45 7.71
N LEU A 108 8.57 -5.60 8.57
CA LEU A 108 9.38 -4.90 9.58
C LEU A 108 9.92 -5.84 10.67
N GLU A 109 9.19 -6.89 11.06
CA GLU A 109 9.69 -7.95 11.94
C GLU A 109 10.84 -8.74 11.32
N MET A 110 10.78 -8.99 10.00
CA MET A 110 11.79 -9.73 9.25
C MET A 110 13.04 -8.91 8.95
N LEU A 111 12.95 -7.58 8.96
CA LEU A 111 14.11 -6.72 8.80
C LEU A 111 15.05 -6.85 10.01
N PRO A 112 16.35 -7.14 9.80
CA PRO A 112 17.30 -7.15 10.91
C PRO A 112 17.25 -5.80 11.61
N ARG A 113 17.00 -5.81 12.93
CA ARG A 113 16.99 -4.63 13.77
C ARG A 113 18.24 -3.82 13.45
N CYS A 114 18.05 -2.64 12.87
CA CYS A 114 19.13 -1.81 12.35
C CYS A 114 20.12 -1.51 13.48
N GLY A 115 21.21 -2.28 13.55
CA GLY A 115 22.14 -2.29 14.68
C GLY A 115 23.22 -3.36 14.63
N GLU A 116 22.97 -4.52 14.00
CA GLU A 116 23.99 -5.59 13.91
C GLU A 116 24.34 -5.95 12.46
N SER A 117 25.55 -5.52 12.08
CA SER A 117 26.43 -5.97 11.00
C SER A 117 25.84 -6.61 9.73
N ARG A 118 25.97 -5.87 8.62
CA ARG A 118 26.39 -6.32 7.27
C ARG A 118 26.19 -7.82 6.96
N GLY A 119 24.94 -8.21 6.75
CA GLY A 119 24.57 -9.33 5.90
C GLY A 119 23.60 -8.79 4.87
N HIS A 120 23.99 -8.74 3.60
CA HIS A 120 23.06 -8.45 2.51
C HIS A 120 22.01 -9.57 2.50
N VAL A 121 20.84 -9.33 3.07
CA VAL A 121 19.71 -10.26 2.94
C VAL A 121 19.18 -10.09 1.52
N ARG A 122 19.52 -11.03 0.63
CA ARG A 122 18.88 -11.10 -0.69
C ARG A 122 17.44 -11.58 -0.48
N TRP A 123 16.48 -10.66 -0.56
CA TRP A 123 15.05 -10.93 -0.33
C TRP A 123 14.47 -12.03 -1.20
N LYS A 124 15.05 -12.25 -2.39
CA LYS A 124 14.72 -13.37 -3.26
C LYS A 124 14.81 -14.73 -2.54
N ASP A 125 15.70 -14.88 -1.57
CA ASP A 125 15.89 -16.12 -0.81
C ASP A 125 14.97 -16.20 0.43
N ALA A 126 14.36 -15.08 0.84
CA ALA A 126 13.48 -14.99 2.01
C ALA A 126 11.98 -15.11 1.65
N LEU A 127 11.62 -14.77 0.41
CA LEU A 127 10.24 -14.82 -0.08
C LEU A 127 9.85 -16.17 -0.70
N GLY A 128 10.82 -17.08 -0.94
CA GLY A 128 10.57 -18.42 -1.49
C GLY A 128 10.39 -18.44 -2.99
#